data_AF-A0A965E8V9-F1
#
_entry.id   AF-A0A965E8V9-F1
#
_cell.length_a   1.000
_cell.length_b   1.000
_cell.length_c   1.000
_cell.angle_alpha   90.00
_cell.angle_beta   90.00
_cell.angle_gamma   90.00
#
_symmetry.space_group_name_H-M   'P 1'
#
loop_
_entity.id
_entity.type
_entity.pdbx_description
1 polymer ?
#
loop_
_entity_poly.entity_id
_entity_poly.type
_entity_poly.pdbx_seq_one_letter_code
_entity_poly.pdbx_strand_id
1 'polypeptide(L)'
;AASGALPKLRKNEILIKEALVIWAIGLSTNFTGAYFLPEIPERTILTGFALVLVVAGTSMLIPAPKESSERKVSPLALIAISLVIGAITGLFGIGGGFLAIPILILFYNVAPAKAAGTSLFIIAINTLTGFFAHYRHWDEVNWSIPLVVALMALVISRLASRHSSNISPATLKKAFALFVFAIATFTLIETWLIS
;
A
#
# COMPACT_ATOMS: atom_id res chain seq x y z
N ALA A 1 -2.80 -1.24 10.09
CA ALA A 1 -1.76 -2.15 9.56
C ALA A 1 -1.28 -3.16 10.61
N ALA A 2 -0.63 -2.72 11.70
CA ALA A 2 -0.07 -3.61 12.73
C ALA A 2 -1.09 -4.61 13.32
N SER A 3 -2.31 -4.15 13.67
CA SER A 3 -3.38 -5.00 14.20
C SER A 3 -3.79 -6.16 13.28
N GLY A 4 -3.67 -5.99 11.95
CA GLY A 4 -3.95 -7.01 10.95
C GLY A 4 -2.74 -7.87 10.57
N ALA A 5 -1.53 -7.31 10.65
CA ALA A 5 -0.29 -8.03 10.38
C ALA A 5 0.07 -9.00 11.53
N LEU A 6 -0.12 -8.59 12.79
CA LEU A 6 0.22 -9.38 13.99
C LEU A 6 -0.37 -10.81 14.00
N PRO A 7 -1.67 -11.02 13.73
CA PRO A 7 -2.25 -12.36 13.67
C PRO A 7 -1.67 -13.22 12.53
N LYS A 8 -1.37 -12.60 11.38
CA LYS A 8 -0.81 -13.29 10.20
C LYS A 8 0.67 -13.63 10.38
N LEU A 9 1.41 -12.78 11.08
CA LEU A 9 2.80 -13.02 11.47
C LEU A 9 2.90 -14.28 12.33
N ARG A 10 2.00 -14.43 13.31
CA ARG A 10 1.93 -15.63 14.17
C ARG A 10 1.61 -16.92 13.40
N LYS A 11 1.02 -16.81 12.20
CA LYS A 11 0.68 -17.95 11.33
C LYS A 11 1.72 -18.22 10.23
N ASN A 12 2.86 -17.51 10.23
CA ASN A 12 3.86 -17.56 9.14
C ASN A 12 3.28 -17.24 7.74
N GLU A 13 2.20 -16.47 7.68
CA GLU A 13 1.55 -16.03 6.43
C GLU A 13 2.15 -14.71 5.90
N ILE A 14 3.40 -14.43 6.23
CA ILE A 14 4.09 -13.18 5.85
C ILE A 14 5.46 -13.53 5.27
N LEU A 15 5.73 -13.02 4.07
CA LEU A 15 7.04 -13.09 3.43
C LEU A 15 7.97 -12.02 4.03
N ILE A 16 8.49 -12.28 5.23
CA ILE A 16 9.25 -11.27 6.01
C ILE A 16 10.51 -10.82 5.27
N LYS A 17 11.27 -11.76 4.69
CA LYS A 17 12.52 -11.45 4.00
C LYS A 17 12.26 -10.54 2.81
N GLU A 18 11.29 -10.89 1.97
CA GLU A 18 10.88 -10.12 0.81
C GLU A 18 10.34 -8.76 1.21
N ALA A 19 9.51 -8.71 2.27
CA ALA A 19 8.98 -7.44 2.78
C ALA A 19 10.08 -6.50 3.28
N LEU A 20 11.08 -7.02 4.00
CA LEU A 20 12.21 -6.22 4.48
C LEU A 20 13.08 -5.71 3.33
N VAL A 21 13.29 -6.51 2.28
CA VAL A 21 14.02 -6.04 1.10
C VAL A 21 13.22 -4.97 0.34
N ILE A 22 11.91 -5.17 0.18
CA ILE A 22 11.02 -4.16 -0.42
C ILE A 22 11.05 -2.86 0.39
N TRP A 23 11.01 -2.95 1.71
CA TRP A 23 11.10 -1.79 2.60
C TRP A 23 12.46 -1.09 2.51
N ALA A 24 13.56 -1.83 2.59
CA ALA A 24 14.90 -1.26 2.60
C ALA A 24 15.23 -0.55 1.28
N ILE A 25 15.00 -1.22 0.13
CA ILE A 25 15.21 -0.61 -1.19
C ILE A 25 14.18 0.50 -1.42
N GLY A 26 12.93 0.27 -1.00
CA GLY A 26 11.85 1.25 -1.10
C GLY A 26 12.19 2.56 -0.40
N LEU A 27 12.77 2.51 0.80
CA LEU A 27 13.22 3.69 1.55
C LEU A 27 14.28 4.50 0.80
N SER A 28 15.30 3.84 0.24
CA SER A 28 16.34 4.53 -0.54
C SER A 28 15.72 5.29 -1.73
N THR A 29 14.77 4.65 -2.40
CA THR A 29 14.07 5.28 -3.54
C THR A 29 13.10 6.37 -3.09
N ASN A 30 12.49 6.23 -1.91
CA ASN A 30 11.58 7.20 -1.32
C ASN A 30 12.26 8.55 -1.05
N PHE A 31 13.48 8.52 -0.48
CA PHE A 31 14.27 9.74 -0.27
C PHE A 31 14.62 10.44 -1.59
N THR A 32 14.93 9.65 -2.62
CA THR A 32 15.25 10.18 -3.95
C THR A 32 14.01 10.81 -4.60
N GLY A 33 12.85 10.13 -4.54
CA GLY A 33 11.58 10.67 -5.03
C GLY A 33 11.19 11.97 -4.33
N ALA A 34 11.28 11.99 -2.99
CA ALA A 34 11.01 13.16 -2.16
C ALA A 34 11.88 14.37 -2.51
N TYR A 35 13.12 14.16 -2.96
CA TYR A 35 14.02 15.22 -3.38
C TYR A 35 13.54 15.93 -4.66
N PHE A 36 12.96 15.19 -5.62
CA PHE A 36 12.49 15.75 -6.89
C PHE A 36 11.03 16.27 -6.84
N LEU A 37 10.28 16.00 -5.77
CA LEU A 37 8.90 16.47 -5.61
C LEU A 37 8.72 17.98 -5.85
N PRO A 38 9.56 18.87 -5.27
CA PRO A 38 9.37 20.31 -5.40
C PRO A 38 9.52 20.83 -6.84
N GLU A 39 10.19 20.08 -7.71
CA GLU A 39 10.43 20.46 -9.11
C GLU A 39 9.28 20.04 -10.03
N ILE A 40 8.39 19.15 -9.58
CA ILE A 40 7.31 18.59 -10.41
C ILE A 40 6.02 19.38 -10.14
N PRO A 41 5.32 19.85 -11.19
CA PRO A 41 4.02 20.50 -11.02
C PRO A 41 3.03 19.59 -10.29
N GLU A 42 2.28 20.16 -9.34
CA GLU A 42 1.30 19.42 -8.52
C GLU A 42 0.28 18.65 -9.39
N ARG A 43 -0.20 19.27 -10.47
CA ARG A 43 -1.09 18.65 -11.46
C ARG A 43 -0.50 17.37 -12.06
N THR A 44 0.80 17.32 -12.31
CA THR A 44 1.51 16.13 -12.82
C THR A 44 1.57 15.04 -11.74
N ILE A 45 1.82 15.41 -10.49
CA ILE A 45 1.83 14.48 -9.35
C ILE A 45 0.46 13.85 -9.17
N LEU A 46 -0.61 14.67 -9.10
CA LEU A 46 -1.97 14.18 -8.90
C LEU A 46 -2.47 13.33 -10.07
N THR A 47 -2.11 13.70 -11.31
CA THR A 47 -2.41 12.88 -12.49
C THR A 47 -1.67 11.54 -12.45
N GLY A 48 -0.39 11.54 -12.06
CA GLY A 48 0.39 10.30 -11.86
C GLY A 48 -0.19 9.41 -10.77
N PHE A 49 -0.61 10.00 -9.65
CA PHE A 49 -1.26 9.29 -8.55
C PHE A 49 -2.57 8.63 -9.01
N ALA A 50 -3.42 9.36 -9.73
CA ALA A 50 -4.66 8.82 -10.27
C ALA A 50 -4.41 7.64 -11.23
N LEU A 51 -3.37 7.71 -12.08
CA LEU A 51 -2.97 6.58 -12.93
C LEU A 51 -2.57 5.35 -12.11
N VAL A 52 -1.81 5.53 -11.03
CA VAL A 52 -1.45 4.45 -10.11
C VAL A 52 -2.69 3.83 -9.48
N LEU A 53 -3.66 4.64 -9.05
CA LEU A 53 -4.93 4.15 -8.52
C LEU A 53 -5.71 3.35 -9.57
N VAL A 54 -5.78 3.83 -10.82
CA VAL A 54 -6.43 3.09 -11.92
C VAL A 54 -5.76 1.74 -12.15
N VAL A 55 -4.43 1.70 -12.28
CA VAL A 55 -3.67 0.45 -12.47
C VAL A 55 -3.91 -0.51 -11.32
N ALA A 56 -3.94 -0.01 -10.09
CA ALA A 56 -4.13 -0.87 -8.94
C ALA A 56 -5.58 -1.36 -8.80
N GLY A 57 -6.57 -0.51 -9.10
CA GLY A 57 -7.98 -0.88 -9.18
C GLY A 57 -8.23 -1.96 -10.24
N THR A 58 -7.67 -1.80 -11.45
CA THR A 58 -7.76 -2.83 -12.50
C THR A 58 -7.07 -4.11 -12.09
N SER A 59 -5.89 -4.04 -11.47
CA SER A 59 -5.15 -5.22 -11.01
C SER A 59 -5.94 -6.08 -10.01
N MET A 60 -6.83 -5.48 -9.22
CA MET A 60 -7.68 -6.19 -8.27
C MET A 60 -8.85 -6.94 -8.93
N LEU A 61 -9.26 -6.51 -10.13
CA LEU A 61 -10.29 -7.18 -10.92
C LEU A 61 -9.74 -8.37 -11.72
N ILE A 62 -8.41 -8.45 -11.86
CA ILE A 62 -7.75 -9.58 -12.53
C ILE A 62 -7.94 -10.84 -11.66
N PRO A 63 -8.50 -11.94 -12.20
CA PRO A 63 -8.60 -13.20 -11.50
C PRO A 63 -7.21 -13.67 -11.06
N ALA A 64 -7.09 -14.10 -9.80
CA ALA A 64 -5.84 -14.69 -9.35
C ALA A 64 -5.58 -15.98 -10.18
N PRO A 65 -4.34 -16.26 -10.58
CA PRO A 65 -4.03 -17.51 -11.26
C PRO A 65 -4.50 -18.70 -10.41
N LYS A 66 -5.10 -19.72 -11.05
CA LYS A 66 -5.46 -20.97 -10.36
C LYS A 66 -4.17 -21.59 -9.79
N GLU A 67 -4.24 -22.05 -8.54
CA GLU A 67 -3.14 -22.62 -7.74
C GLU A 67 -2.10 -23.38 -8.58
N SER A 68 -1.07 -22.66 -9.01
CA SER A 68 0.20 -23.21 -9.47
C SER A 68 1.23 -23.02 -8.36
N SER A 69 2.27 -23.85 -8.32
CA SER A 69 3.28 -23.78 -7.25
C SER A 69 3.83 -22.36 -7.07
N GLU A 70 4.02 -21.93 -5.81
CA GLU A 70 4.58 -20.61 -5.50
C GLU A 70 5.90 -20.44 -6.27
N ARG A 71 5.98 -19.42 -7.13
CA ARG A 71 7.22 -19.13 -7.85
C ARG A 71 8.15 -18.40 -6.90
N LYS A 72 9.40 -18.86 -6.78
CA LYS A 72 10.43 -18.12 -6.03
C LYS A 72 10.60 -16.75 -6.66
N VAL A 73 10.59 -15.72 -5.81
CA VAL A 73 10.83 -14.34 -6.25
C VAL A 73 12.28 -14.22 -6.71
N SER A 74 12.50 -13.93 -7.99
CA SER A 74 13.85 -13.67 -8.51
C SER A 74 14.41 -12.42 -7.80
N PRO A 75 15.67 -12.45 -7.30
CA PRO A 75 16.27 -11.29 -6.64
C PRO A 75 16.27 -10.03 -7.50
N LEU A 76 16.51 -10.17 -8.81
CA LEU A 76 16.53 -9.04 -9.75
C LEU A 76 15.15 -8.39 -9.87
N ALA A 77 14.12 -9.22 -9.98
CA ALA A 77 12.76 -8.74 -10.11
C ALA A 77 12.27 -8.11 -8.80
N LEU A 78 12.68 -8.65 -7.64
CA LEU A 78 12.43 -8.06 -6.33
C LEU A 78 13.04 -6.66 -6.23
N ILE A 79 14.29 -6.46 -6.67
CA ILE A 79 14.93 -5.14 -6.71
C ILE A 79 14.15 -4.18 -7.59
N ALA A 80 13.81 -4.57 -8.82
CA ALA A 80 13.06 -3.72 -9.75
C ALA A 80 11.69 -3.31 -9.19
N ILE A 81 10.97 -4.26 -8.59
CA ILE A 81 9.68 -4.03 -7.92
C ILE A 81 9.85 -3.03 -6.77
N SER A 82 10.89 -3.20 -5.96
CA SER A 82 11.12 -2.37 -4.79
C SER A 82 11.48 -0.94 -5.17
N LEU A 83 12.22 -0.75 -6.27
CA LEU A 83 12.49 0.57 -6.85
C LEU A 83 11.21 1.24 -7.35
N VAL A 84 10.37 0.52 -8.09
CA VAL A 84 9.10 1.07 -8.59
C VAL A 84 8.16 1.42 -7.44
N ILE A 85 7.96 0.50 -6.49
CA ILE A 85 7.14 0.75 -5.30
C ILE A 85 7.71 1.92 -4.50
N GLY A 86 9.02 1.97 -4.29
CA GLY A 86 9.71 3.03 -3.54
C GLY A 86 9.58 4.39 -4.20
N ALA A 87 9.77 4.47 -5.52
CA ALA A 87 9.60 5.70 -6.29
C ALA A 87 8.16 6.20 -6.21
N ILE A 88 7.17 5.33 -6.44
CA ILE A 88 5.75 5.68 -6.34
C ILE A 88 5.40 6.10 -4.90
N THR A 89 5.96 5.43 -3.90
CA THR A 89 5.74 5.78 -2.49
C THR A 89 6.36 7.12 -2.13
N GLY A 90 7.55 7.43 -2.63
CA GLY A 90 8.22 8.71 -2.43
C GLY A 90 7.54 9.86 -3.14
N LEU A 91 7.06 9.61 -4.36
CA LEU A 91 6.37 10.60 -5.19
C LEU A 91 5.00 10.97 -4.62
N PHE A 92 4.23 9.99 -4.13
CA PHE A 92 2.81 10.19 -3.79
C PHE A 92 2.48 9.99 -2.30
N GLY A 93 3.42 9.51 -1.47
CA GLY A 93 3.22 9.34 -0.02
C GLY A 93 2.27 8.21 0.42
N ILE A 94 1.87 7.28 -0.46
CA ILE A 94 0.75 6.34 -0.23
C ILE A 94 1.16 5.07 0.55
N GLY A 95 2.39 5.01 1.09
CA GLY A 95 2.86 3.90 1.93
C GLY A 95 3.15 2.55 1.23
N GLY A 96 3.14 2.49 -0.10
CA GLY A 96 3.73 1.45 -0.98
C GLY A 96 3.15 0.03 -0.93
N GLY A 97 2.69 -0.44 0.23
CA GLY A 97 2.31 -1.83 0.41
C GLY A 97 1.02 -2.22 -0.34
N PHE A 98 0.17 -1.26 -0.69
CA PHE A 98 -0.99 -1.50 -1.55
C PHE A 98 -0.59 -2.09 -2.92
N LEU A 99 0.52 -1.61 -3.50
CA LEU A 99 1.04 -2.09 -4.79
C LEU A 99 1.79 -3.42 -4.68
N ALA A 100 2.27 -3.78 -3.48
CA ALA A 100 2.90 -5.07 -3.26
C ALA A 100 1.94 -6.25 -3.46
N ILE A 101 0.63 -6.06 -3.20
CA ILE A 101 -0.38 -7.12 -3.33
C ILE A 101 -0.49 -7.65 -4.77
N PRO A 102 -0.83 -6.83 -5.79
CA PRO A 102 -0.97 -7.32 -7.15
C PRO A 102 0.34 -7.88 -7.70
N ILE A 103 1.47 -7.30 -7.30
CA ILE A 103 2.78 -7.77 -7.75
C ILE A 103 3.06 -9.20 -7.24
N LEU A 104 2.84 -9.46 -5.95
CA LEU A 104 3.05 -10.78 -5.36
C LEU A 104 2.07 -11.83 -5.91
N ILE A 105 0.82 -11.46 -6.17
CA ILE A 105 -0.21 -12.39 -6.67
C ILE A 105 0.00 -12.67 -8.16
N LEU A 106 0.10 -11.64 -9.00
CA LEU A 106 0.09 -11.79 -10.46
C LEU A 106 1.42 -12.34 -11.00
N PHE A 107 2.55 -11.91 -10.44
CA PHE A 107 3.86 -12.28 -10.98
C PHE A 107 4.50 -13.49 -10.28
N TYR A 108 4.19 -13.70 -8.99
CA TYR A 108 4.81 -14.77 -8.19
C TYR A 108 3.84 -15.85 -7.71
N ASN A 109 2.56 -15.70 -8.03
CA ASN A 109 1.50 -16.62 -7.64
C ASN A 109 1.47 -16.90 -6.12
N VAL A 110 1.79 -15.88 -5.32
CA VAL A 110 1.69 -15.96 -3.86
C VAL A 110 0.22 -16.01 -3.47
N ALA A 111 -0.13 -16.89 -2.52
CA ALA A 111 -1.48 -17.02 -2.03
C ALA A 111 -2.05 -15.64 -1.60
N PRO A 112 -3.29 -15.25 -2.00
CA PRO A 112 -3.83 -13.93 -1.72
C PRO A 112 -3.83 -13.54 -0.23
N ALA A 113 -4.07 -14.52 0.66
CA ALA A 113 -4.01 -14.31 2.11
C ALA A 113 -2.62 -13.91 2.59
N LYS A 114 -1.58 -14.58 2.06
CA LYS A 114 -0.15 -14.35 2.35
C LYS A 114 0.33 -13.03 1.75
N ALA A 115 -0.02 -12.73 0.50
CA ALA A 115 0.27 -11.45 -0.14
C ALA A 115 -0.34 -10.26 0.63
N ALA A 116 -1.59 -10.40 1.10
CA ALA A 116 -2.23 -9.39 1.94
C ALA A 116 -1.55 -9.25 3.31
N GLY A 117 -1.03 -10.35 3.89
CA GLY A 117 -0.23 -10.31 5.12
C GLY A 117 1.10 -9.58 4.96
N THR A 118 1.83 -9.90 3.90
CA THR A 118 3.09 -9.24 3.51
C THR A 118 2.88 -7.74 3.28
N SER A 119 1.85 -7.36 2.55
CA SER A 119 1.49 -5.95 2.34
C SER A 119 1.19 -5.21 3.64
N LEU A 120 0.38 -5.78 4.53
CA LEU A 120 0.08 -5.18 5.84
C LEU A 120 1.35 -5.00 6.69
N PHE A 121 2.29 -5.92 6.59
CA PHE A 121 3.58 -5.80 7.26
C PHE A 121 4.42 -4.66 6.67
N ILE A 122 4.55 -4.58 5.33
CA ILE A 122 5.24 -3.49 4.62
C ILE A 122 4.64 -2.13 5.00
N ILE A 123 3.32 -2.00 5.00
CA ILE A 123 2.64 -0.75 5.40
C ILE A 123 2.98 -0.41 6.85
N ALA A 124 2.95 -1.39 7.76
CA ALA A 124 3.23 -1.15 9.17
C ALA A 124 4.65 -0.61 9.40
N ILE A 125 5.65 -1.21 8.76
CA ILE A 125 7.05 -0.75 8.87
C ILE A 125 7.25 0.59 8.17
N ASN A 126 6.65 0.83 6.99
CA ASN A 126 6.72 2.12 6.30
C ASN A 126 6.10 3.25 7.13
N THR A 127 4.90 3.05 7.66
CA THR A 127 4.24 4.05 8.51
C THR A 127 5.05 4.34 9.77
N LEU A 128 5.66 3.31 10.38
CA LEU A 128 6.53 3.49 11.54
C LEU A 128 7.78 4.31 11.17
N THR A 129 8.43 3.99 10.06
CA THR A 129 9.58 4.77 9.57
C THR A 129 9.19 6.20 9.26
N GLY A 130 8.07 6.44 8.57
CA GLY A 130 7.59 7.79 8.26
C GLY A 130 7.25 8.60 9.51
N PHE A 131 6.64 7.97 10.52
CA PHE A 131 6.34 8.58 11.81
C PHE A 131 7.60 9.07 12.53
N PHE A 132 8.61 8.20 12.64
CA PHE A 132 9.89 8.56 13.27
C PHE A 132 10.75 9.48 12.39
N ALA A 133 10.61 9.45 11.07
CA ALA A 133 11.34 10.38 10.19
C ALA A 133 10.96 11.84 10.46
N HIS A 134 9.75 12.09 10.96
CA HIS A 134 9.23 13.43 11.29
C HIS A 134 9.39 13.79 12.77
N TYR A 135 10.21 13.07 13.55
CA TYR A 135 10.34 13.28 14.99
C TYR A 135 10.66 14.72 15.40
N ARG A 136 11.39 15.46 14.55
CA ARG A 136 11.76 16.86 14.80
C ARG A 136 10.58 17.84 14.81
N HIS A 137 9.45 17.46 14.22
CA HIS A 137 8.26 18.31 14.15
C HIS A 137 7.17 17.87 15.15
N TRP A 138 7.45 16.88 16.02
CA TRP A 138 6.46 16.36 16.96
C TRP A 138 5.97 17.38 17.98
N ASP A 139 6.80 18.38 18.30
CA ASP A 139 6.47 19.47 19.22
C ASP A 139 5.40 20.41 18.64
N GLU A 140 5.25 20.45 17.31
CA GLU A 140 4.26 21.28 16.61
C GLU A 140 2.92 20.54 16.42
N VAL A 141 2.87 19.23 16.73
CA VAL A 141 1.69 18.39 16.49
C VAL A 141 0.70 18.50 17.63
N ASN A 142 -0.54 18.87 17.31
CA ASN A 142 -1.66 18.68 18.23
C ASN A 142 -2.06 17.21 18.29
N TRP A 143 -1.55 16.50 19.29
CA TRP A 143 -1.73 15.05 19.46
C TRP A 143 -3.18 14.61 19.69
N SER A 144 -4.10 15.50 20.06
CA SER A 144 -5.51 15.14 20.28
C SER A 144 -6.17 14.59 19.02
N ILE A 145 -5.94 15.23 17.86
CA ILE A 145 -6.59 14.83 16.60
C ILE A 145 -6.06 13.47 16.12
N PRO A 146 -4.74 13.24 15.96
CA PRO A 146 -4.21 11.95 15.52
C PRO A 146 -4.58 10.80 16.45
N LEU A 147 -4.62 11.04 17.77
CA LEU A 147 -4.94 9.99 18.74
C LEU A 147 -6.40 9.53 18.61
N VAL A 148 -7.35 10.48 18.47
CA VAL A 148 -8.76 10.15 18.25
C VAL A 148 -8.94 9.41 16.93
N VAL A 149 -8.31 9.89 15.84
CA VAL A 149 -8.35 9.23 14.54
C VAL A 149 -7.76 7.81 14.62
N ALA A 150 -6.64 7.63 15.32
CA ALA A 150 -6.01 6.32 15.50
C ALA A 150 -6.90 5.35 16.29
N LEU A 151 -7.54 5.80 17.38
CA LEU A 151 -8.46 5.00 18.17
C LEU A 151 -9.70 4.59 17.35
N MET A 152 -10.30 5.54 16.63
CA MET A 152 -11.45 5.26 15.76
C MET A 152 -11.08 4.29 14.64
N ALA A 153 -9.92 4.48 13.99
CA ALA A 153 -9.42 3.59 12.97
C ALA A 153 -9.19 2.16 13.52
N LEU A 154 -8.68 2.01 14.75
CA LEU A 154 -8.52 0.71 15.39
C LEU A 154 -9.86 0.02 15.65
N VAL A 155 -10.85 0.75 16.17
CA VAL A 155 -12.19 0.22 16.47
C VAL A 155 -12.89 -0.19 15.18
N ILE A 156 -12.97 0.71 14.20
CA ILE A 156 -13.62 0.47 12.90
C ILE A 156 -12.91 -0.67 12.16
N SER A 157 -11.59 -0.69 12.11
CA SER A 157 -10.82 -1.76 11.46
C SER A 157 -11.08 -3.12 12.08
N ARG A 158 -11.19 -3.22 13.41
CA ARG A 158 -11.52 -4.49 14.07
C ARG A 158 -12.95 -4.93 13.80
N LEU A 159 -13.92 -4.02 13.81
CA LEU A 159 -15.32 -4.32 13.48
C LEU A 159 -15.46 -4.77 12.01
N ALA A 160 -14.88 -4.02 11.09
CA ALA A 160 -14.86 -4.35 9.66
C ALA A 160 -14.17 -5.69 9.40
N SER A 161 -13.04 -5.96 10.05
CA SER A 161 -12.33 -7.24 9.93
C SER A 161 -13.17 -8.43 10.40
N ARG A 162 -13.98 -8.26 11.45
CA ARG A 162 -14.88 -9.32 11.94
C ARG A 162 -16.03 -9.56 10.97
N HIS A 163 -16.59 -8.51 10.38
CA HIS A 163 -17.72 -8.63 9.45
C HIS A 163 -17.28 -9.12 8.07
N SER A 164 -16.06 -8.78 7.65
CA SER A 164 -15.51 -9.16 6.35
C SER A 164 -15.30 -10.66 6.17
N SER A 165 -15.27 -11.47 7.24
CA SER A 165 -15.12 -12.94 7.12
C SER A 165 -16.30 -13.59 6.42
N ASN A 166 -17.46 -12.93 6.42
CA ASN A 166 -18.70 -13.46 5.83
C ASN A 166 -18.91 -12.99 4.38
N ILE A 167 -18.01 -12.15 3.86
CA ILE A 167 -18.10 -11.57 2.52
C ILE A 167 -17.18 -12.35 1.58
N SER A 168 -17.67 -12.69 0.39
CA SER A 168 -16.84 -13.40 -0.59
C SER A 168 -15.60 -12.57 -0.97
N PRO A 169 -14.42 -13.20 -1.16
CA PRO A 169 -13.20 -12.49 -1.59
C PRO A 169 -13.39 -11.71 -2.90
N ALA A 170 -14.26 -12.20 -3.80
CA ALA A 170 -14.59 -11.52 -5.05
C ALA A 170 -15.36 -10.22 -4.82
N THR A 171 -16.34 -10.21 -3.91
CA THR A 171 -17.09 -9.00 -3.54
C THR A 171 -16.16 -7.96 -2.91
N LEU A 172 -15.27 -8.38 -2.02
CA LEU A 172 -14.32 -7.47 -1.36
C LEU A 172 -13.36 -6.82 -2.36
N LYS A 173 -12.81 -7.61 -3.31
CA LYS A 173 -11.96 -7.09 -4.40
C LYS A 173 -12.71 -6.09 -5.27
N LYS A 174 -13.95 -6.39 -5.67
CA LYS A 174 -14.78 -5.48 -6.48
C LYS A 174 -15.10 -4.18 -5.75
N ALA A 175 -15.50 -4.25 -4.48
CA ALA A 175 -15.79 -3.07 -3.67
C ALA A 175 -14.56 -2.17 -3.51
N PHE A 176 -13.41 -2.77 -3.24
CA PHE A 176 -12.15 -2.02 -3.15
C PHE A 176 -11.75 -1.40 -4.49
N ALA A 177 -11.86 -2.13 -5.61
CA ALA A 177 -11.58 -1.59 -6.93
C ALA A 177 -12.48 -0.40 -7.27
N LEU A 178 -13.77 -0.49 -6.99
CA LEU A 178 -14.73 0.60 -7.18
C LEU A 178 -14.36 1.83 -6.34
N PHE A 179 -14.00 1.63 -5.07
CA PHE A 179 -13.56 2.70 -4.18
C PHE A 179 -12.32 3.42 -4.73
N VAL A 180 -11.31 2.67 -5.18
CA VAL A 180 -10.09 3.26 -5.75
C VAL A 180 -10.36 3.99 -7.06
N PHE A 181 -11.24 3.48 -7.93
CA PHE A 181 -11.66 4.18 -9.14
C PHE A 181 -12.43 5.48 -8.82
N ALA A 182 -13.25 5.48 -7.78
CA ALA A 182 -13.95 6.68 -7.34
C ALA A 182 -12.95 7.75 -6.89
N ILE A 183 -11.93 7.39 -6.10
CA ILE A 183 -10.84 8.30 -5.71
C ILE A 183 -10.09 8.80 -6.94
N ALA A 184 -9.67 7.91 -7.85
CA ALA A 184 -8.94 8.30 -9.06
C ALA A 184 -9.74 9.30 -9.92
N THR A 185 -11.04 9.04 -10.09
CA THR A 185 -11.94 9.91 -10.85
C THR A 185 -12.10 11.27 -10.17
N PHE A 186 -12.34 11.27 -8.85
CA PHE A 186 -12.43 12.49 -8.05
C PHE A 186 -11.15 13.32 -8.16
N THR A 187 -9.98 12.70 -7.97
CA THR A 187 -8.68 13.38 -8.09
C THR A 187 -8.48 14.00 -9.47
N LEU A 188 -8.84 13.31 -10.56
CA LEU A 188 -8.73 13.86 -11.91
C LEU A 188 -9.67 15.03 -12.15
N ILE A 189 -10.91 14.94 -11.67
CA ILE A 189 -11.89 16.04 -11.76
C ILE A 189 -11.37 17.25 -11.00
N GLU A 190 -10.94 17.07 -9.76
CA GLU A 190 -10.40 18.14 -8.93
C GLU A 190 -9.19 18.81 -9.61
N THR A 191 -8.26 18.00 -10.12
CA THR A 191 -7.00 18.43 -10.72
C THR A 191 -7.15 19.21 -12.05
N TRP A 192 -8.14 18.86 -12.87
CA TRP A 192 -8.27 19.39 -14.24
C TRP A 192 -9.49 20.26 -14.49
N LEU A 193 -10.55 20.11 -13.68
CA LEU A 193 -11.82 20.82 -13.88
C LEU A 193 -12.10 21.87 -12.80
N ILE A 194 -11.52 21.71 -11.60
CA ILE A 194 -11.77 22.60 -10.46
C ILE A 194 -10.57 23.52 -10.17
N SER A 195 -9.35 22.98 -10.24
CA SER A 195 -8.07 23.69 -9.99
C SER A 195 -7.36 24.15 -11.25
#